data_AF-A0A7J2XXT0-F1
#
_entry.id   AF-A0A7J2XXT0-F1
#
_cell.length_a   1.000
_cell.length_b   1.000
_cell.length_c   1.000
_cell.angle_alpha   90.00
_cell.angle_beta   90.00
_cell.angle_gamma   90.00
#
_symmetry.space_group_name_H-M   'P 1'
#
loop_
_entity.id
_entity.type
_entity.pdbx_description
1 polymer ?
#
loop_
_entity_poly.entity_id
_entity_poly.type
_entity_poly.pdbx_seq_one_letter_code
_entity_poly.pdbx_strand_id
1 'polypeptide(L)'
;VSSISCSLADTLGSEIGLLDKRGPWIITNMRRAQPGTSGAISILGTVSSILGSFIIPIEAFQFGILSFNELLISSMIAFSSSMLDSLLGATIQAKYLCDGRVVEDPSGCSEAELLSGFRFIDNHAVNLISTGFAFLLSLIEGVL
;
A
#
# COMPACT_ATOMS: atom_id res chain seq x y z
N VAL A 1 3.17 9.83 -13.44
CA VAL A 1 3.91 8.55 -13.25
C VAL A 1 3.76 7.95 -11.84
N SER A 2 3.85 8.76 -10.79
CA SER A 2 3.97 8.27 -9.40
C SER A 2 2.78 7.47 -8.88
N SER A 3 1.53 7.83 -9.22
CA SER A 3 0.34 7.09 -8.74
C SER A 3 0.28 5.66 -9.26
N ILE A 4 0.63 5.45 -10.53
CA ILE A 4 0.68 4.09 -11.11
C ILE A 4 1.82 3.30 -10.46
N SER A 5 2.97 3.96 -10.26
CA SER A 5 4.11 3.35 -9.57
C SER A 5 3.80 3.00 -8.11
N CYS A 6 3.00 3.82 -7.42
CA CYS A 6 2.49 3.54 -6.07
C CYS A 6 1.66 2.25 -6.06
N SER A 7 0.71 2.09 -6.97
CA SER A 7 -0.11 0.87 -7.06
C SER A 7 0.74 -0.37 -7.35
N LEU A 8 1.77 -0.24 -8.20
CA LEU A 8 2.70 -1.34 -8.47
C LEU A 8 3.54 -1.68 -7.24
N ALA A 9 4.08 -0.68 -6.55
CA ALA A 9 4.86 -0.85 -5.33
C ALA A 9 4.03 -1.53 -4.22
N ASP A 10 2.77 -1.13 -4.06
CA ASP A 10 1.84 -1.73 -3.11
C ASP A 10 1.51 -3.19 -3.46
N THR A 11 1.18 -3.46 -4.72
CA THR A 11 0.87 -4.82 -5.20
C THR A 11 2.07 -5.76 -5.04
N LEU A 12 3.27 -5.33 -5.45
CA LEU A 12 4.47 -6.15 -5.27
C LEU A 12 4.82 -6.33 -3.79
N GLY A 13 4.60 -5.31 -2.98
CA GLY A 13 4.82 -5.36 -1.54
C GLY A 13 3.94 -6.38 -0.83
N SER A 14 2.63 -6.35 -1.14
CA SER A 14 1.65 -7.26 -0.55
C SER A 14 1.85 -8.70 -1.04
N GLU A 15 1.88 -8.93 -2.36
CA GLU A 15 1.96 -10.28 -2.95
C GLU A 15 3.29 -10.98 -2.66
N ILE A 16 4.43 -10.30 -2.86
CA ILE A 16 5.74 -10.89 -2.56
C ILE A 16 5.96 -10.95 -1.04
N GLY A 17 5.39 -10.00 -0.30
CA GLY A 17 5.44 -9.97 1.16
C GLY A 17 4.83 -11.19 1.84
N LEU A 18 3.85 -11.85 1.22
CA LEU A 18 3.26 -13.11 1.70
C LEU A 18 4.27 -14.26 1.77
N LEU A 19 5.34 -14.20 0.96
CA LEU A 19 6.39 -15.23 0.92
C LEU A 19 7.45 -15.05 2.02
N ASP A 20 7.38 -13.98 2.82
CA ASP A 20 8.36 -13.73 3.89
C ASP A 20 8.21 -14.76 5.03
N LYS A 21 9.19 -15.66 5.14
CA LYS A 21 9.25 -16.70 6.18
C LYS A 21 9.28 -16.14 7.61
N ARG A 22 9.75 -14.90 7.79
CA ARG A 22 9.78 -14.27 9.12
C ARG A 22 8.39 -13.82 9.55
N GLY A 23 7.44 -13.68 8.63
CA GLY A 23 6.10 -13.14 8.86
C GLY A 23 6.10 -11.61 9.01
N PRO A 24 4.96 -10.95 8.74
CA PRO A 24 4.86 -9.49 8.77
C PRO A 24 4.65 -8.93 10.19
N TRP A 25 4.73 -7.61 10.29
CA TRP A 25 4.43 -6.83 11.49
C TRP A 25 3.48 -5.69 11.16
N ILE A 26 2.56 -5.36 12.06
CA ILE A 26 1.71 -4.17 11.90
C ILE A 26 2.59 -2.92 11.98
N ILE A 27 2.49 -2.05 10.96
CA ILE A 27 3.35 -0.86 10.80
C ILE A 27 3.29 0.11 11.99
N THR A 28 2.16 0.16 12.71
CA THR A 28 1.94 1.12 13.81
C THR A 28 2.54 0.70 15.15
N ASN A 29 2.61 -0.60 15.43
CA ASN A 29 2.98 -1.10 16.76
C ASN A 29 4.07 -2.19 16.72
N MET A 30 4.52 -2.57 15.53
CA MET A 30 5.56 -3.57 15.29
C MET A 30 5.27 -4.94 15.95
N ARG A 31 3.99 -5.26 16.20
CA ARG A 31 3.56 -6.59 16.65
C ARG A 31 3.38 -7.51 15.45
N ARG A 32 3.64 -8.80 15.66
CA ARG A 32 3.46 -9.83 14.65
C ARG A 32 2.01 -9.87 14.16
N ALA A 33 1.85 -9.98 12.84
CA ALA A 33 0.56 -10.14 12.18
C ALA A 33 0.53 -11.44 11.37
N GLN A 34 -0.67 -11.89 11.00
CA GLN A 34 -0.79 -12.99 10.05
C GLN A 34 -0.45 -12.48 8.65
N PRO A 35 0.19 -13.29 7.79
CA PRO A 35 0.36 -12.96 6.38
C PRO A 35 -0.97 -12.54 5.74
N GLY A 36 -0.97 -11.45 4.97
CA GLY A 36 -2.17 -10.91 4.33
C GLY A 36 -3.03 -10.00 5.20
N THR A 37 -2.60 -9.64 6.42
CA THR A 37 -3.31 -8.65 7.24
C THR A 37 -3.08 -7.23 6.69
N SER A 38 -4.13 -6.45 6.42
CA SER A 38 -4.01 -5.04 6.03
C SER A 38 -3.27 -4.22 7.07
N GLY A 39 -2.33 -3.43 6.57
CA GLY A 39 -1.42 -2.61 7.34
C GLY A 39 -0.25 -3.33 8.00
N ALA A 40 -0.05 -4.60 7.64
CA ALA A 40 1.16 -5.33 7.98
C ALA A 40 2.23 -5.17 6.89
N ILE A 41 3.48 -4.97 7.31
CA ILE A 41 4.65 -4.90 6.45
C ILE A 41 5.62 -6.05 6.77
N SER A 42 6.28 -6.60 5.76
CA SER A 42 7.35 -7.60 5.91
C SER A 42 8.63 -7.09 5.28
N ILE A 43 9.78 -7.68 5.61
CA ILE A 43 11.06 -7.22 5.04
C ILE A 43 11.06 -7.45 3.54
N LEU A 44 10.64 -8.65 3.12
CA LEU A 44 10.57 -8.99 1.71
C LEU A 44 9.55 -8.11 0.98
N GLY A 45 8.41 -7.82 1.60
CA GLY A 45 7.40 -6.92 1.05
C GLY A 45 7.93 -5.50 0.88
N THR A 46 8.54 -4.92 1.92
CA THR A 46 9.10 -3.56 1.86
C THR A 46 10.19 -3.44 0.78
N VAL A 47 11.10 -4.42 0.66
CA VAL A 47 12.09 -4.42 -0.41
C VAL A 47 11.43 -4.50 -1.78
N SER A 48 10.38 -5.32 -1.92
CA SER A 48 9.62 -5.45 -3.16
C SER A 48 8.88 -4.16 -3.52
N SER A 49 8.31 -3.43 -2.55
CA SER A 49 7.72 -2.11 -2.76
C SER A 49 8.74 -1.07 -3.17
N ILE A 50 9.94 -1.07 -2.57
CA ILE A 50 11.04 -0.20 -3.00
C ILE A 50 11.38 -0.50 -4.46
N LEU A 51 11.62 -1.76 -4.82
CA LEU A 51 11.95 -2.10 -6.21
C LEU A 51 10.81 -1.73 -7.16
N GLY A 52 9.57 -2.03 -6.79
CA GLY A 52 8.37 -1.72 -7.54
C GLY A 52 8.19 -0.23 -7.80
N SER A 53 8.55 0.63 -6.83
CA SER A 53 8.40 2.08 -6.97
C SER A 53 9.33 2.70 -8.02
N PHE A 54 10.41 2.00 -8.41
CA PHE A 54 11.35 2.44 -9.44
C PHE A 54 11.04 1.92 -10.84
N ILE A 55 10.25 0.85 -11.00
CA ILE A 55 10.04 0.21 -12.31
C ILE A 55 9.47 1.22 -13.33
N ILE A 56 8.33 1.83 -13.02
CA ILE A 56 7.65 2.76 -13.95
C ILE A 56 8.44 4.07 -14.13
N PRO A 57 8.99 4.71 -13.08
CA PRO A 57 9.85 5.88 -13.26
C PRO A 57 11.10 5.63 -14.10
N ILE A 58 11.74 4.45 -14.00
CA ILE A 58 12.88 4.08 -14.85
C ILE A 58 12.46 3.97 -16.31
N GLU A 59 11.34 3.31 -16.60
CA GLU A 59 10.81 3.21 -17.97
C GLU A 59 10.48 4.59 -18.54
N ALA A 60 9.80 5.44 -17.76
CA ALA A 60 9.45 6.80 -18.17
C ALA A 60 10.71 7.65 -18.46
N PHE A 61 11.78 7.50 -17.67
CA PHE A 61 13.07 8.14 -17.94
C PHE A 61 13.70 7.65 -19.24
N GLN A 62 13.68 6.34 -19.51
CA GLN A 62 14.23 5.77 -20.76
C GLN A 62 13.50 6.27 -22.01
N PHE A 63 12.19 6.52 -21.90
CA PHE A 63 11.40 7.13 -22.98
C PHE A 63 11.52 8.65 -23.06
N GLY A 64 12.31 9.29 -22.18
CA GLY A 64 12.50 10.74 -22.15
C GLY A 64 11.30 11.52 -21.62
N ILE A 65 10.38 10.87 -20.90
CA ILE A 65 9.22 11.51 -20.26
C ILE A 65 9.65 12.22 -18.97
N LEU A 66 10.56 11.59 -18.22
CA LEU A 66 11.11 12.15 -16.97
C LEU A 66 12.61 12.45 -17.13
N SER A 67 13.08 13.49 -16.45
CA SER A 67 14.48 13.70 -16.11
C SER A 67 14.93 12.77 -14.99
N PHE A 68 16.25 12.71 -14.75
CA PHE A 68 16.80 11.89 -13.66
C PHE A 68 16.30 12.33 -12.28
N ASN A 69 16.13 13.63 -12.05
CA ASN A 69 15.61 14.15 -10.79
C ASN A 69 14.14 13.76 -10.61
N GLU A 70 13.33 13.87 -11.66
CA GLU A 70 11.91 13.50 -11.65
C GLU A 70 11.71 11.99 -11.44
N LEU A 71 12.59 11.14 -11.98
CA LEU A 71 12.62 9.72 -11.68
C LEU A 71 12.76 9.48 -10.17
N LEU A 72 13.75 10.12 -9.54
CA LEU A 72 14.01 9.94 -8.10
C LEU A 72 12.83 10.44 -7.27
N ILE A 73 12.32 11.63 -7.56
CA ILE A 73 11.16 12.22 -6.88
C ILE A 73 9.93 11.33 -7.03
N SER A 74 9.62 10.88 -8.26
CA SER A 74 8.48 10.00 -8.52
C SER A 74 8.59 8.67 -7.78
N SER A 75 9.79 8.08 -7.73
CA SER A 75 10.04 6.82 -7.03
C SER A 75 9.88 6.96 -5.51
N MET A 76 10.33 8.09 -4.94
CA MET A 76 10.14 8.39 -3.51
C MET A 76 8.67 8.63 -3.16
N ILE A 77 7.94 9.38 -3.99
CA ILE A 77 6.50 9.62 -3.81
C ILE A 77 5.74 8.30 -3.88
N ALA A 78 6.03 7.47 -4.87
CA ALA A 78 5.39 6.17 -5.06
C ALA A 78 5.62 5.24 -3.86
N PHE A 79 6.86 5.09 -3.40
CA PHE A 79 7.17 4.26 -2.23
C PHE A 79 6.49 4.80 -0.97
N SER A 80 6.61 6.10 -0.69
CA SER A 80 6.01 6.73 0.49
C SER A 80 4.49 6.60 0.51
N SER A 81 3.85 6.69 -0.66
CA SER A 81 2.41 6.53 -0.79
C SER A 81 1.97 5.08 -0.59
N SER A 82 2.77 4.08 -0.99
CA SER A 82 2.49 2.67 -0.63
C SER A 82 2.66 2.40 0.87
N MET A 83 3.60 3.09 1.53
CA MET A 83 3.73 2.98 2.99
C MET A 83 2.56 3.66 3.72
N LEU A 84 2.03 4.75 3.14
CA LEU A 84 0.80 5.37 3.61
C LEU A 84 -0.38 4.39 3.49
N ASP A 85 -0.47 3.61 2.42
CA ASP A 85 -1.48 2.55 2.27
C ASP A 85 -1.49 1.60 3.47
N SER A 86 -0.33 1.04 3.79
CA SER A 86 -0.14 0.19 4.98
C SER A 86 -0.50 0.91 6.28
N LEU A 87 -0.18 2.20 6.40
CA LEU A 87 -0.55 2.98 7.58
C LEU A 87 -2.07 3.14 7.72
N LEU A 88 -2.77 3.44 6.62
CA LEU A 88 -4.23 3.57 6.58
C LEU A 88 -4.91 2.23 6.86
N GLY A 89 -4.39 1.14 6.27
CA GLY A 89 -4.85 -0.23 6.52
C GLY A 89 -4.70 -0.68 7.97
N ALA A 90 -3.68 -0.19 8.67
CA ALA A 90 -3.45 -0.49 10.08
C ALA A 90 -4.32 0.36 11.03
N THR A 91 -4.82 1.51 10.58
CA THR A 91 -5.43 2.53 11.47
C THR A 91 -6.92 2.73 11.25
N ILE A 92 -7.34 2.95 10.01
CA ILE A 92 -8.70 3.43 9.70
C ILE A 92 -9.52 2.48 8.82
N GLN A 93 -8.88 1.50 8.17
CA GLN A 93 -9.57 0.50 7.36
C GLN A 93 -10.48 -0.38 8.23
N ALA A 94 -11.69 -0.65 7.71
CA ALA A 94 -12.67 -1.50 8.34
C ALA A 94 -12.14 -2.94 8.51
N LYS A 95 -12.35 -3.49 9.69
CA LYS A 95 -12.12 -4.91 9.99
C LYS A 95 -13.35 -5.46 10.68
N TYR A 96 -13.80 -6.63 10.24
CA TYR A 96 -15.02 -7.26 10.69
C TYR A 96 -14.71 -8.59 11.38
N LEU A 97 -15.49 -8.92 12.40
CA LEU A 97 -15.52 -10.24 13.00
C LEU A 97 -16.62 -11.07 12.33
N CYS A 98 -16.25 -12.22 11.77
CA CYS A 98 -17.11 -13.13 11.05
C CYS A 98 -16.74 -14.57 11.43
N ASP A 99 -17.68 -15.31 12.03
CA ASP A 99 -17.47 -16.69 12.52
C ASP A 99 -16.18 -16.87 13.35
N GLY A 100 -15.88 -15.89 14.20
CA GLY A 100 -14.68 -15.88 15.04
C GLY A 100 -13.37 -15.56 14.30
N ARG A 101 -13.43 -15.19 13.03
CA ARG A 101 -12.29 -14.76 12.21
C ARG A 101 -12.37 -13.27 11.91
N VAL A 102 -11.22 -12.61 11.88
CA VAL A 102 -11.12 -11.22 11.45
C VAL A 102 -10.97 -11.19 9.93
N VAL A 103 -11.86 -10.48 9.25
CA VAL A 103 -11.88 -10.31 7.80
C VAL A 103 -11.98 -8.83 7.44
N GLU A 104 -11.53 -8.46 6.25
CA GLU A 104 -11.58 -7.08 5.76
C GLU A 104 -12.77 -6.82 4.82
N ASP A 105 -13.24 -7.88 4.16
CA ASP A 105 -14.46 -7.86 3.35
C ASP A 105 -15.54 -8.77 4.00
N PRO A 106 -16.65 -8.19 4.49
CA PRO A 106 -17.73 -8.95 5.11
C PRO A 106 -18.73 -9.54 4.10
N SER A 107 -18.55 -9.36 2.77
CA SER A 107 -19.54 -9.76 1.75
C SER A 107 -19.85 -11.27 1.73
N GLY A 108 -18.91 -12.09 2.19
CA GLY A 108 -19.08 -13.55 2.30
C GLY A 108 -19.68 -14.03 3.64
N CYS A 109 -20.01 -13.11 4.55
CA CYS A 109 -20.42 -13.42 5.92
C CYS A 109 -21.93 -13.30 6.11
N SER A 110 -22.53 -14.26 6.83
CA SER A 110 -23.94 -14.19 7.23
C SER A 110 -24.18 -13.14 8.32
N GLU A 111 -23.26 -13.05 9.28
CA GLU A 111 -23.23 -12.01 10.31
C GLU A 111 -21.81 -11.44 10.40
N ALA A 112 -21.69 -10.12 10.32
CA ALA A 112 -20.41 -9.43 10.40
C ALA A 112 -20.53 -8.24 11.36
N GLU A 113 -19.73 -8.25 12.42
CA GLU A 113 -19.64 -7.16 13.38
C GLU A 113 -18.41 -6.30 13.06
N LEU A 114 -18.58 -4.98 12.98
CA LEU A 114 -17.45 -4.06 12.78
C LEU A 114 -16.59 -4.04 14.05
N LEU A 115 -15.37 -4.55 13.96
CA LEU A 115 -14.44 -4.67 15.08
C LEU A 115 -13.57 -3.41 15.22
N SER A 116 -13.13 -2.83 14.10
CA SER A 116 -12.32 -1.60 14.08
C SER A 116 -12.40 -0.86 12.75
N GLY A 117 -11.97 0.40 12.75
CA GLY A 117 -11.94 1.26 11.56
C GLY A 117 -13.30 1.88 11.25
N PHE A 118 -13.43 2.43 10.05
CA PHE A 118 -14.68 3.05 9.60
C PHE A 118 -15.32 2.18 8.52
N ARG A 119 -16.61 1.87 8.67
CA ARG A 119 -17.37 0.99 7.76
C ARG A 119 -17.24 1.33 6.27
N PHE A 120 -17.06 2.61 5.96
CA PHE A 120 -16.94 3.12 4.59
C PHE A 120 -15.52 3.11 4.03
N ILE A 121 -14.51 2.79 4.85
CA ILE A 121 -13.10 2.73 4.46
C ILE A 121 -12.73 1.26 4.30
N ASP A 122 -12.92 0.74 3.10
CA ASP A 122 -12.44 -0.57 2.68
C ASP A 122 -11.07 -0.45 1.99
N ASN A 123 -10.57 -1.57 1.45
CA ASN A 123 -9.31 -1.59 0.70
C ASN A 123 -9.33 -0.68 -0.53
N HIS A 124 -10.48 -0.53 -1.19
CA HIS A 124 -10.60 0.36 -2.35
C HIS A 124 -10.48 1.83 -1.95
N ALA A 125 -11.11 2.23 -0.84
CA ALA A 125 -10.98 3.56 -0.28
C ALA A 125 -9.54 3.86 0.15
N VAL A 126 -8.86 2.90 0.81
CA VAL A 126 -7.45 3.02 1.19
C VAL A 126 -6.57 3.24 -0.04
N ASN A 127 -6.70 2.39 -1.07
CA ASN A 127 -5.97 2.51 -2.33
C ASN A 127 -6.24 3.84 -3.05
N LEU A 128 -7.48 4.31 -3.01
CA LEU A 128 -7.86 5.60 -3.62
C LEU A 128 -7.18 6.77 -2.89
N ILE A 129 -7.13 6.72 -1.55
CA ILE A 129 -6.49 7.75 -0.74
C ILE A 129 -4.97 7.73 -0.96
N SER A 130 -4.33 6.56 -0.95
CA SER A 130 -2.89 6.42 -1.12
C SER A 130 -2.43 6.85 -2.52
N THR A 131 -3.12 6.41 -3.57
CA THR A 131 -2.80 6.82 -4.96
C THR A 131 -3.16 8.28 -5.24
N GLY A 132 -4.22 8.81 -4.63
CA GLY A 132 -4.58 10.22 -4.66
C GLY A 132 -3.54 11.09 -3.96
N PHE A 133 -3.00 10.65 -2.84
CA PHE A 133 -1.88 11.30 -2.16
C PHE A 133 -0.63 11.35 -3.05
N ALA A 134 -0.29 10.24 -3.72
CA ALA A 134 0.80 10.21 -4.69
C ALA A 134 0.60 11.23 -5.82
N PHE A 135 -0.64 11.35 -6.33
CA PHE A 135 -0.99 12.30 -7.37
C PHE A 135 -0.79 13.76 -6.90
N LEU A 136 -1.31 14.10 -5.72
CA LEU A 136 -1.20 15.46 -5.17
C LEU A 136 0.25 15.86 -4.90
N LEU A 137 1.08 14.98 -4.34
CA LEU A 137 2.51 15.24 -4.15
C LEU A 137 3.23 15.44 -5.48
N SER A 138 2.87 14.65 -6.49
CA SER A 138 3.47 14.76 -7.82
C SER A 138 3.16 16.11 -8.46
N LEU A 139 1.92 16.62 -8.30
CA LEU A 139 1.56 17.97 -8.75
C LEU A 139 2.34 19.08 -8.02
N ILE A 140 2.54 18.95 -6.71
CA ILE A 140 3.27 19.93 -5.90
C ILE A 140 4.74 20.02 -6.32
N GLU A 141 5.37 18.87 -6.58
CA GLU A 141 6.76 18.78 -7.01
C GLU A 141 6.95 19.08 -8.51
N GLY A 142 5.85 19.28 -9.26
CA GLY A 142 5.89 19.55 -10.69
C GLY A 142 6.28 18.33 -11.54
N VAL A 143 6.10 17.12 -11.02
CA VAL A 143 6.39 15.86 -11.71
C VAL A 143 5.08 15.24 -12.18
N LEU A 144 4.81 15.20 -13.49
CA LEU A 144 3.57 14.65 -14.05
C LEU A 144 3.64 13.14 -14.31
#